data_AF-A0A7R9ZCC7-F1
#
_entry.id   AF-A0A7R9ZCC7-F1
#
_cell.length_a   1.000
_cell.length_b   1.000
_cell.length_c   1.000
_cell.angle_alpha   90.00
_cell.angle_beta   90.00
_cell.angle_gamma   90.00
#
_symmetry.space_group_name_H-M   'P 1'
#
loop_
_entity.id
_entity.type
_entity.pdbx_description
1 polymer ?
#
loop_
_entity_poly.entity_id
_entity_poly.type
_entity_poly.pdbx_seq_one_letter_code
_entity_poly.pdbx_strand_id
1 'polypeptide(L)'
;SLGAWVKAQRWELKKLKRGEKSTMTQEKISLLDGLKFNWAPLENELTGQDLWLKRYSELKEYREKNGDCLVPRKFAENLSLGNWVTTQRHQRKLMRQGKKSEMTD
;
A
#
# COMPACT_ATOMS: atom_id res chain seq x y z
N SER A 1 13.48 14.45 -10.51
CA SER A 1 14.40 13.39 -10.05
C SER A 1 14.03 12.06 -10.69
N LEU A 2 14.93 11.08 -10.68
CA LEU A 2 14.65 9.73 -11.20
C LEU A 2 13.40 9.11 -10.53
N GLY A 3 13.23 9.27 -9.22
CA GLY A 3 12.05 8.75 -8.50
C GLY A 3 10.72 9.32 -9.01
N ALA A 4 10.66 10.62 -9.29
CA ALA A 4 9.46 11.24 -9.87
C ALA A 4 9.15 10.68 -11.27
N TRP A 5 10.19 10.40 -12.06
CA TRP A 5 10.04 9.81 -13.39
C TRP A 5 9.57 8.34 -13.31
N VAL A 6 10.14 7.53 -12.42
CA VAL A 6 9.71 6.13 -12.15
C VAL A 6 8.23 6.10 -11.76
N LYS A 7 7.81 6.98 -10.85
CA LYS A 7 6.41 7.13 -10.43
C LYS A 7 5.50 7.45 -11.62
N ALA A 8 5.93 8.34 -12.50
CA ALA A 8 5.17 8.69 -13.70
C ALA A 8 4.99 7.47 -14.62
N GLN A 9 6.04 6.67 -14.85
CA GLN A 9 5.92 5.46 -15.68
C GLN A 9 4.92 4.46 -15.10
N ARG A 10 4.97 4.20 -13.79
CA ARG A 10 4.03 3.29 -13.11
C ARG A 10 2.59 3.79 -13.21
N TRP A 11 2.37 5.10 -13.08
CA TRP A 11 1.05 5.69 -13.17
C TRP A 11 0.48 5.64 -14.60
N GLU A 12 1.30 5.91 -15.60
CA GLU A 12 0.91 5.78 -17.01
C GLU A 12 0.55 4.34 -17.36
N LEU A 13 1.30 3.34 -16.88
CA LEU A 13 0.91 1.95 -17.05
C LEU A 13 -0.43 1.63 -16.35
N LYS A 14 -0.67 2.19 -15.14
CA LYS A 14 -1.94 2.01 -14.41
C LYS A 14 -3.13 2.56 -15.20
N LYS A 15 -2.98 3.74 -15.83
CA LYS A 15 -4.00 4.30 -16.74
C LYS A 15 -4.29 3.39 -17.91
N LEU A 16 -3.23 2.93 -18.60
CA LEU A 16 -3.37 2.04 -19.75
C LEU A 16 -4.17 0.78 -19.36
N LYS A 17 -3.86 0.17 -18.21
CA LYS A 17 -4.57 -1.02 -17.69
C LYS A 17 -6.04 -0.76 -17.33
N ARG A 18 -6.40 0.49 -17.04
CA ARG A 18 -7.79 0.91 -16.78
C ARG A 18 -8.55 1.31 -18.05
N GLY A 19 -7.90 1.26 -19.21
CA GLY A 19 -8.46 1.75 -20.47
C GLY A 19 -8.49 3.27 -20.59
N GLU A 20 -7.78 3.99 -19.72
CA GLU A 20 -7.66 5.44 -19.77
C GLU A 20 -6.60 5.87 -20.81
N LYS A 21 -6.71 7.09 -21.33
CA LYS A 21 -5.71 7.67 -22.24
C LYS A 21 -4.35 7.73 -21.53
N SER A 22 -3.36 7.03 -22.09
CA SER A 22 -2.00 6.98 -21.57
C SER A 22 -0.97 7.31 -22.66
N THR A 23 0.17 7.85 -22.22
CA THR A 23 1.38 8.01 -23.03
C THR A 23 2.25 6.74 -23.06
N MET A 24 1.82 5.68 -22.36
CA MET A 24 2.48 4.38 -22.33
C MET A 24 2.22 3.63 -23.64
N THR A 25 3.27 3.41 -24.43
CA THR A 25 3.21 2.62 -25.68
C THR A 25 3.79 1.23 -25.45
N GLN A 26 3.50 0.30 -26.36
CA GLN A 26 4.04 -1.05 -26.28
C GLN A 26 5.57 -1.07 -26.38
N GLU A 27 6.19 -0.14 -27.13
CA GLU A 27 7.65 -0.03 -27.18
C GLU A 27 8.22 0.42 -25.82
N LYS A 28 7.62 1.41 -25.16
CA LYS A 28 8.07 1.87 -23.84
C LYS A 28 7.99 0.75 -22.78
N ILE A 29 6.91 -0.03 -22.80
CA ILE A 29 6.75 -1.19 -21.91
C ILE A 29 7.85 -2.20 -22.18
N SER A 30 8.06 -2.56 -23.45
CA SER A 30 9.06 -3.57 -23.84
C SER A 30 10.49 -3.15 -23.46
N LEU A 31 10.85 -1.88 -23.62
CA LEU A 31 12.15 -1.34 -23.21
C LEU A 31 12.36 -1.45 -21.68
N LEU A 32 11.32 -1.14 -20.90
CA LEU A 32 11.37 -1.23 -19.43
C LEU A 32 11.36 -2.68 -18.95
N ASP A 33 10.61 -3.55 -19.59
CA ASP A 33 10.61 -5.00 -19.32
C ASP A 33 11.97 -5.62 -19.61
N GLY A 34 12.66 -5.18 -20.66
CA GLY A 34 14.04 -5.58 -20.96
C GLY A 34 15.04 -5.25 -19.83
N LEU A 35 14.74 -4.22 -19.04
CA LEU A 35 15.51 -3.85 -17.85
C LEU A 35 15.01 -4.54 -16.56
N LYS A 36 14.04 -5.45 -16.67
CA LYS A 36 13.32 -6.05 -15.53
C LYS A 36 12.76 -4.99 -14.58
N PHE A 37 12.23 -3.91 -15.16
CA PHE A 37 11.69 -2.79 -14.39
C PHE A 37 10.58 -3.28 -13.45
N ASN A 38 10.71 -2.96 -12.16
CA ASN A 38 9.68 -3.31 -11.19
C ASN A 38 8.49 -2.35 -11.30
N TRP A 39 7.44 -2.81 -11.97
CA TRP A 39 6.18 -2.10 -12.13
C TRP A 39 5.35 -2.00 -10.85
N ALA A 40 5.65 -2.82 -9.84
CA ALA A 40 4.97 -2.71 -8.56
C ALA A 40 5.28 -1.34 -7.93
N PRO A 41 4.25 -0.60 -7.50
CA PRO A 41 4.47 0.65 -6.78
C PRO A 41 5.25 0.36 -5.50
N LEU A 42 6.20 1.24 -5.20
CA LEU A 42 6.83 1.22 -3.88
C LEU A 42 5.80 1.66 -2.83
N GLU A 43 5.99 1.23 -1.59
CA GLU A 43 5.04 1.51 -0.52
C GLU A 43 4.86 3.02 -0.28
N ASN A 44 5.93 3.80 -0.41
CA ASN A 44 5.91 5.26 -0.32
C ASN A 44 5.26 5.97 -1.53
N GLU A 45 4.89 5.22 -2.57
CA GLU A 45 4.19 5.74 -3.74
C GLU A 45 2.69 5.43 -3.72
N LEU A 46 2.24 4.57 -2.78
CA LEU A 46 0.84 4.24 -2.62
C LEU A 46 0.05 5.44 -2.09
N THR A 47 -1.19 5.59 -2.57
CA THR A 47 -2.13 6.53 -1.94
C THR A 47 -2.49 6.02 -0.54
N GLY A 48 -3.03 6.90 0.31
CA GLY A 48 -3.51 6.50 1.64
C GLY A 48 -4.51 5.34 1.57
N GLN A 49 -5.40 5.34 0.57
CA GLN A 49 -6.35 4.27 0.33
C GLN A 49 -5.67 2.97 -0.12
N ASP A 50 -4.76 3.04 -1.09
CA ASP A 50 -4.05 1.85 -1.58
C ASP A 50 -3.20 1.21 -0.45
N LEU A 51 -2.55 2.05 0.38
CA LEU A 51 -1.78 1.59 1.53
C LEU A 51 -2.68 0.95 2.60
N TRP A 52 -3.85 1.53 2.85
CA TRP A 52 -4.83 0.96 3.77
C TRP A 52 -5.31 -0.42 3.30
N LEU A 53 -5.67 -0.55 2.02
CA LEU A 53 -6.09 -1.84 1.43
C LEU A 53 -4.97 -2.88 1.47
N LYS A 54 -3.71 -2.47 1.21
CA LYS A 54 -2.54 -3.34 1.36
C LYS A 54 -2.43 -3.86 2.80
N ARG A 55 -2.52 -2.99 3.81
CA ARG A 55 -2.47 -3.38 5.23
C ARG A 55 -3.62 -4.30 5.65
N TYR A 56 -4.81 -4.03 5.11
CA TYR A 56 -5.96 -4.90 5.33
C TYR A 56 -5.73 -6.30 4.76
N SER A 57 -5.18 -6.41 3.54
CA SER A 57 -4.82 -7.69 2.93
C SER A 57 -3.77 -8.44 3.77
N GLU A 58 -2.71 -7.75 4.20
CA GLU A 58 -1.68 -8.33 5.07
C GLU A 58 -2.26 -8.83 6.41
N LEU A 59 -3.21 -8.10 7.00
CA LEU A 59 -3.90 -8.54 8.21
C LEU A 59 -4.79 -9.77 7.96
N LYS A 60 -5.45 -9.84 6.80
CA LYS A 60 -6.25 -11.00 6.41
C LYS A 60 -5.38 -12.25 6.29
N GLU A 61 -4.24 -12.15 5.62
CA GLU A 61 -3.26 -13.24 5.51
C GLU A 61 -2.71 -13.65 6.88
N TYR A 62 -2.42 -12.68 7.75
CA TYR A 62 -2.00 -12.98 9.12
C TYR A 62 -3.07 -13.79 9.85
N ARG A 63 -4.35 -13.42 9.75
CA ARG A 63 -5.46 -14.14 10.37
C ARG A 63 -5.63 -15.54 9.82
N GLU A 64 -5.49 -15.72 8.51
CA GLU A 64 -5.57 -17.04 7.88
C GLU A 64 -4.46 -17.97 8.42
N LYS A 65 -3.26 -17.44 8.69
CA LYS A 65 -2.13 -18.21 9.22
C LYS A 65 -2.19 -18.46 10.73
N ASN A 66 -2.63 -17.48 11.52
CA ASN A 66 -2.54 -17.51 12.98
C ASN A 66 -3.88 -17.79 13.67
N GLY A 67 -5.01 -17.67 12.96
CA GLY A 67 -6.36 -17.81 13.51
C GLY A 67 -6.92 -16.53 14.16
N ASP A 68 -6.10 -15.48 14.34
CA ASP A 68 -6.48 -14.24 15.00
C ASP A 68 -5.91 -12.99 14.32
N CYS A 69 -6.26 -11.80 14.85
CA CYS A 69 -5.70 -10.51 14.42
C CYS A 69 -4.79 -9.89 15.50
N LEU A 70 -4.18 -10.71 16.37
CA LEU A 70 -3.33 -10.32 17.49
C LEU A 70 -1.88 -10.06 17.05
N VAL A 71 -1.71 -9.29 15.98
CA VAL A 71 -0.39 -8.95 15.44
C VAL A 71 0.46 -8.23 16.51
N PRO A 72 1.67 -8.74 16.84
CA PRO A 72 2.60 -8.06 17.75
C PRO A 72 3.08 -6.72 17.18
N ARG A 73 3.34 -5.73 18.03
CA ARG A 73 3.87 -4.42 17.58
C ARG A 73 5.20 -4.56 16.83
N LYS A 74 6.10 -5.42 17.32
CA LYS A 74 7.40 -5.73 16.72
C LYS A 74 7.33 -7.04 15.92
N PHE A 75 6.33 -7.17 15.05
CA PHE A 75 6.19 -8.35 14.22
C PHE A 75 7.34 -8.40 13.19
N ALA A 76 8.27 -9.34 13.37
CA ALA A 76 9.54 -9.38 12.64
C ALA A 76 9.36 -9.56 11.12
N GLU A 77 8.36 -10.34 10.72
CA GLU A 77 8.05 -10.62 9.32
C GLU A 77 7.46 -9.39 8.60
N ASN A 78 6.74 -8.53 9.32
CA ASN A 78 6.16 -7.31 8.78
C ASN A 78 5.97 -6.24 9.87
N LEU A 79 7.02 -5.46 10.12
CA LEU A 79 7.01 -4.38 11.11
C LEU A 79 5.97 -3.30 10.77
N SER A 80 5.72 -3.07 9.48
CA SER A 80 4.75 -2.07 9.03
C SER A 80 3.32 -2.48 9.38
N LEU A 81 2.98 -3.77 9.28
CA LEU A 81 1.69 -4.30 9.74
C LEU A 81 1.56 -4.19 11.26
N GLY A 82 2.59 -4.58 12.02
CA GLY A 82 2.57 -4.48 13.49
C GLY A 82 2.36 -3.05 14.00
N ASN A 83 3.04 -2.09 13.38
CA ASN A 83 2.84 -0.67 13.66
C ASN A 83 1.43 -0.21 13.26
N TRP A 84 0.97 -0.56 12.07
CA TRP A 84 -0.35 -0.15 11.57
C TRP A 84 -1.50 -0.66 12.46
N VAL A 85 -1.48 -1.94 12.85
CA VAL A 85 -2.47 -2.53 13.77
C VAL A 85 -2.45 -1.82 15.13
N THR A 86 -1.26 -1.49 15.64
CA THR A 86 -1.11 -0.75 16.90
C THR A 86 -1.76 0.64 16.78
N THR A 87 -1.53 1.35 15.68
CA THR A 87 -2.18 2.64 15.40
C THR A 87 -3.70 2.51 15.33
N GLN A 88 -4.25 1.51 14.64
CA GLN A 88 -5.71 1.29 14.57
C GLN A 88 -6.32 1.10 15.96
N ARG A 89 -5.69 0.28 16.82
CA ARG A 89 -6.13 0.06 18.20
C ARG A 89 -6.08 1.34 19.03
N HIS A 90 -5.04 2.15 18.86
CA HIS A 90 -4.88 3.43 19.54
C HIS A 90 -5.96 4.44 19.13
N GLN A 91 -6.17 4.63 17.82
CA GLN A 91 -7.17 5.56 17.29
C GLN A 91 -8.58 5.16 17.75
N ARG A 92 -8.92 3.86 17.70
CA ARG A 92 -10.20 3.36 18.22
C ARG A 92 -10.38 3.63 19.71
N LYS A 93 -9.30 3.56 20.51
CA LYS A 93 -9.34 3.92 21.94
C LYS A 93 -9.59 5.40 22.14
N LEU A 94 -8.92 6.28 21.37
CA LEU A 94 -9.15 7.73 21.44
C LEU A 94 -10.60 8.09 21.10
N MET A 95 -11.12 7.53 20.02
CA MET A 95 -12.52 7.68 19.59
C MET A 95 -13.51 7.27 20.70
N ARG A 96 -13.32 6.09 21.31
CA ARG A 96 -14.16 5.62 22.44
C ARG A 96 -14.08 6.49 23.68
N GLN A 97 -13.00 7.26 23.83
CA GLN A 97 -12.81 8.19 24.95
C GLN A 97 -13.31 9.61 24.63
N GLY A 98 -13.91 9.84 23.45
CA GLY A 98 -14.29 11.18 23.00
C GLY A 98 -13.11 12.11 22.73
N LYS A 99 -11.89 11.56 22.58
CA LYS A 99 -10.68 12.33 22.25
C LYS A 99 -10.54 12.46 20.74
N LYS A 100 -9.77 13.47 20.31
CA LYS A 100 -9.40 13.64 18.90
C LYS A 100 -8.83 12.35 18.33
N SER A 101 -9.43 11.85 17.26
CA SER A 101 -9.08 10.63 16.54
C SER A 101 -8.94 10.96 15.07
N GLU A 102 -8.06 10.24 14.37
CA GLU A 102 -7.96 10.29 12.90
C GLU A 102 -8.99 9.40 12.21
N MET A 103 -9.64 8.51 12.97
CA MET A 103 -10.79 7.75 12.47
C MET A 103 -12.01 8.68 12.42
N THR A 104 -12.62 8.77 11.25
CA THR A 104 -13.94 9.38 11.06
C THR A 104 -15.03 8.34 11.22
N ASP A 105 -16.24 8.78 11.57
CA ASP A 105 -17.46 7.95 11.58
C ASP A 105 -17.87 7.50 10.18
#